data_AF-A0AAN8Y133-F1
#
_entry.id   AF-A0AAN8Y133-F1
#
_cell.length_a   1.000
_cell.length_b   1.000
_cell.length_c   1.000
_cell.angle_alpha   90.00
_cell.angle_beta   90.00
_cell.angle_gamma   90.00
#
_symmetry.space_group_name_H-M   'P 1'
#
loop_
_entity.id
_entity.type
_entity.pdbx_description
1 polymer ?
#
loop_
_entity_poly.entity_id
_entity_poly.type
_entity_poly.pdbx_seq_one_letter_code
_entity_poly.pdbx_strand_id
1 'polypeptide(L)'
;MSVRIRDYKLPYNSHKLYDVFLNETEIETLVTRDPAMICSWIDSTESSNQSRLHRLIVGIDIEWRPNFNPGAGQNKVATLQLCVGKSCLIYQIIHAPNIPWKLRNFLNNDDYRFVGVGVENDVKKLLNDWGIGVSNTVDLREWAMEELENENLRSYGLKGLVKEILGIEIYKPKSVTMSDWDDRWLSVNQVCYACLDAYLSFEVGRVLSSWYN
;
A
#
# COMPACT_ATOMS: atom_id res chain seq x y z
N MET A 1 -0.45 21.22 0.53
CA MET A 1 -0.72 19.91 1.13
C MET A 1 -0.21 19.91 2.56
N SER A 2 -1.07 19.57 3.53
CA SER A 2 -0.63 19.31 4.92
C SER A 2 -0.77 17.83 5.21
N VAL A 3 0.34 17.18 5.58
CA VAL A 3 0.32 15.82 6.12
C VAL A 3 0.54 15.92 7.61
N ARG A 4 -0.39 15.36 8.39
CA ARG A 4 -0.29 15.25 9.85
C ARG A 4 -0.48 13.80 10.24
N ILE A 5 -0.05 13.45 11.44
CA ILE A 5 -0.17 12.10 11.94
C ILE A 5 -0.40 12.13 13.44
N ARG A 6 -1.34 11.32 13.91
CA ARG A 6 -1.61 11.05 15.31
C ARG A 6 -1.17 9.64 15.62
N ASP A 7 -0.30 9.49 16.60
CA ASP A 7 0.06 8.19 17.19
C ASP A 7 -0.81 7.97 18.44
N TYR A 8 -1.55 6.85 18.49
CA TYR A 8 -2.39 6.52 19.64
C TYR A 8 -1.60 6.08 20.87
N LYS A 9 -0.28 5.85 20.74
CA LYS A 9 0.65 5.47 21.82
C LYS A 9 0.15 4.29 22.65
N LEU A 10 -0.42 3.30 21.96
CA LEU A 10 -0.94 2.10 22.60
C LEU A 10 0.19 1.32 23.30
N PRO A 11 -0.08 0.65 24.43
CA PRO A 11 0.93 -0.11 25.18
C PRO A 11 1.23 -1.49 24.56
N TYR A 12 0.75 -1.77 23.34
CA TYR A 12 0.84 -3.07 22.71
C TYR A 12 2.17 -3.25 21.96
N ASN A 13 2.75 -4.45 22.07
CA ASN A 13 3.97 -4.83 21.34
C ASN A 13 3.67 -5.52 19.98
N SER A 14 2.42 -5.87 19.73
CA SER A 14 1.97 -6.54 18.50
C SER A 14 1.76 -5.54 17.36
N HIS A 15 1.22 -4.37 17.66
CA HIS A 15 0.82 -3.37 16.67
C HIS A 15 0.84 -1.96 17.23
N LYS A 16 0.78 -0.98 16.33
CA LYS A 16 0.51 0.42 16.60
C LYS A 16 -0.63 0.90 15.72
N LEU A 17 -1.40 1.87 16.23
CA LEU A 17 -2.45 2.55 15.48
C LEU A 17 -2.07 4.00 15.29
N TYR A 18 -2.34 4.49 14.09
CA TYR A 18 -2.14 5.87 13.70
C TYR A 18 -3.36 6.40 12.95
N ASP A 19 -3.60 7.70 13.04
CA ASP A 19 -4.39 8.42 12.04
C ASP A 19 -3.42 9.24 11.18
N VAL A 20 -3.38 8.97 9.88
CA VAL A 20 -2.65 9.79 8.91
C VAL A 20 -3.63 10.73 8.25
N PHE A 21 -3.37 12.03 8.33
CA PHE A 21 -4.22 13.07 7.76
C PHE A 21 -3.59 13.61 6.48
N LEU A 22 -4.28 13.46 5.36
CA LEU A 22 -4.00 14.17 4.12
C LEU A 22 -5.00 15.30 3.95
N ASN A 23 -4.59 16.53 4.28
CA ASN A 23 -5.49 17.67 4.44
C ASN A 23 -6.59 17.37 5.49
N GLU A 24 -7.86 17.26 5.07
CA GLU A 24 -9.01 16.92 5.91
C GLU A 24 -9.36 15.42 5.89
N THR A 25 -8.69 14.63 5.04
CA THR A 25 -8.93 13.19 4.96
C THR A 25 -8.13 12.47 6.02
N GLU A 26 -8.83 11.86 6.97
CA GLU A 26 -8.28 10.94 7.97
C GLU A 26 -8.21 9.52 7.40
N ILE A 27 -7.06 8.87 7.57
CA ILE A 27 -6.78 7.49 7.14
C ILE A 27 -6.33 6.70 8.38
N GLU A 28 -7.18 5.77 8.80
CA GLU A 28 -6.91 4.85 9.91
C GLU A 28 -5.81 3.89 9.47
N THR A 29 -4.69 3.85 10.18
CA THR A 29 -3.50 3.11 9.79
C THR A 29 -3.07 2.14 10.88
N LEU A 30 -3.17 0.84 10.58
CA LEU A 30 -2.65 -0.25 11.41
C LEU A 30 -1.23 -0.61 10.99
N VAL A 31 -0.26 -0.43 11.87
CA VAL A 31 1.12 -0.91 11.68
C VAL A 31 1.34 -2.14 12.54
N THR A 32 1.64 -3.29 11.94
CA THR A 32 1.73 -4.54 12.68
C THR A 32 2.70 -5.53 12.04
N ARG A 33 3.18 -6.48 12.85
CA ARG A 33 3.85 -7.72 12.42
C ARG A 33 3.12 -8.97 12.91
N ASP A 34 2.01 -8.78 13.63
CA ASP A 34 1.24 -9.82 14.27
C ASP A 34 0.20 -10.38 13.28
N PRO A 35 0.27 -11.68 12.92
CA PRO A 35 -0.67 -12.30 11.99
C PRO A 35 -2.13 -12.20 12.41
N ALA A 36 -2.43 -12.16 13.72
CA ALA A 36 -3.81 -12.03 14.20
C ALA A 36 -4.41 -10.66 13.86
N MET A 37 -3.59 -9.60 13.93
CA MET A 37 -4.01 -8.25 13.56
C MET A 37 -4.24 -8.13 12.05
N ILE A 38 -3.48 -8.86 11.23
CA ILE A 38 -3.73 -8.95 9.78
C ILE A 38 -5.07 -9.59 9.50
N CYS A 39 -5.36 -10.72 10.14
CA CYS A 39 -6.65 -11.39 9.98
C CYS A 39 -7.81 -10.47 10.38
N SER A 40 -7.68 -9.78 11.52
CA SER A 40 -8.69 -8.83 12.02
C SER A 40 -8.93 -7.65 11.06
N TRP A 41 -7.85 -7.11 10.47
CA TRP A 41 -7.96 -6.04 9.47
C TRP A 41 -8.66 -6.51 8.20
N ILE A 42 -8.37 -7.72 7.72
CA ILE A 42 -9.04 -8.32 6.56
C ILE A 42 -10.53 -8.53 6.86
N ASP A 43 -10.86 -9.13 8.00
CA ASP A 43 -12.26 -9.37 8.40
C ASP A 43 -13.06 -8.08 8.50
N SER A 44 -12.46 -7.04 9.07
CA SER A 44 -13.08 -5.71 9.19
C SER A 44 -13.23 -5.04 7.83
N THR A 45 -12.23 -5.18 6.96
CA THR A 45 -12.27 -4.67 5.59
C THR A 45 -13.38 -5.35 4.81
N GLU A 46 -13.45 -6.68 4.78
CA GLU A 46 -14.47 -7.39 4.02
C GLU A 46 -15.88 -7.11 4.56
N SER A 47 -16.03 -7.08 5.89
CA SER A 47 -17.31 -6.76 6.54
C SER A 47 -17.80 -5.35 6.21
N SER A 48 -16.91 -4.35 6.18
CA SER A 48 -17.26 -2.96 5.84
C SER A 48 -17.53 -2.77 4.35
N ASN A 49 -17.19 -3.75 3.51
CA ASN A 49 -17.24 -3.67 2.06
C ASN A 49 -18.14 -4.75 1.42
N GLN A 50 -19.03 -5.38 2.19
CA GLN A 50 -19.86 -6.51 1.75
C GLN A 50 -20.56 -6.29 0.40
N SER A 51 -21.09 -5.09 0.15
CA SER A 51 -21.81 -4.77 -1.09
C SER A 51 -20.92 -4.67 -2.34
N ARG A 52 -19.59 -4.61 -2.18
CA ARG A 52 -18.62 -4.42 -3.26
C ARG A 52 -17.49 -5.45 -3.29
N LEU A 53 -17.61 -6.57 -2.55
CA LEU A 53 -16.58 -7.62 -2.54
C LEU A 53 -16.33 -8.19 -3.93
N HIS A 54 -17.34 -8.32 -4.78
CA HIS A 54 -17.22 -8.78 -6.17
C HIS A 54 -16.38 -7.86 -7.09
N ARG A 55 -15.92 -6.71 -6.60
CA ARG A 55 -15.13 -5.73 -7.36
C ARG A 55 -14.27 -4.86 -6.45
N LEU A 56 -13.74 -5.43 -5.37
CA LEU A 56 -13.02 -4.65 -4.36
C LEU A 56 -11.75 -4.07 -4.97
N ILE A 57 -11.50 -2.77 -4.79
CA ILE A 57 -10.23 -2.14 -5.17
C ILE A 57 -9.38 -2.01 -3.92
N VAL A 58 -8.13 -2.45 -4.02
CA VAL A 58 -7.15 -2.43 -2.93
C VAL A 58 -5.89 -1.75 -3.43
N GLY A 59 -5.52 -0.64 -2.83
CA GLY A 59 -4.20 -0.03 -3.07
C GLY A 59 -3.12 -0.91 -2.44
N ILE A 60 -2.07 -1.22 -3.18
CA ILE A 60 -0.95 -2.05 -2.73
C ILE A 60 0.38 -1.34 -2.97
N ASP A 61 1.29 -1.49 -2.02
CA ASP A 61 2.70 -1.11 -2.18
C ASP A 61 3.58 -2.02 -1.33
N ILE A 62 4.89 -2.00 -1.57
CA ILE A 62 5.88 -2.66 -0.73
C ILE A 62 7.11 -1.79 -0.54
N GLU A 63 7.80 -1.93 0.60
CA GLU A 63 9.08 -1.24 0.82
C GLU A 63 10.15 -2.17 1.39
N TRP A 64 11.40 -1.90 1.06
CA TRP A 64 12.57 -2.64 1.52
C TRP A 64 13.78 -1.74 1.73
N ARG A 65 14.69 -2.14 2.62
CA ARG A 65 15.94 -1.41 2.83
C ARG A 65 16.76 -1.37 1.54
N PRO A 66 17.20 -0.20 1.04
CA PRO A 66 18.08 -0.15 -0.12
C PRO A 66 19.42 -0.87 0.16
N ASN A 67 19.97 -1.50 -0.87
CA ASN A 67 21.33 -2.04 -0.83
C ASN A 67 22.22 -1.22 -1.76
N PHE A 68 23.28 -0.63 -1.21
CA PHE A 68 24.20 0.25 -1.95
C PHE A 68 25.49 -0.46 -2.37
N ASN A 69 25.68 -1.72 -1.97
CA ASN A 69 26.86 -2.49 -2.33
C ASN A 69 26.75 -2.98 -3.79
N PRO A 70 27.65 -2.55 -4.70
CA PRO A 70 27.60 -2.97 -6.09
C PRO A 70 27.69 -4.50 -6.21
N GLY A 71 26.79 -5.10 -7.01
CA GLY A 71 26.73 -6.55 -7.23
C GLY A 71 26.04 -7.34 -6.12
N ALA A 72 25.67 -6.72 -5.00
CA ALA A 72 24.80 -7.34 -4.02
C ALA A 72 23.33 -7.28 -4.48
N GLY A 73 22.58 -8.35 -4.24
CA GLY A 73 21.14 -8.37 -4.49
C GLY A 73 20.38 -7.38 -3.62
N GLN A 74 19.12 -7.10 -3.99
CA GLN A 74 18.24 -6.28 -3.16
C GLN A 74 17.93 -6.99 -1.84
N ASN A 75 17.74 -6.22 -0.76
CA ASN A 75 17.21 -6.79 0.49
C ASN A 75 15.79 -7.30 0.28
N LYS A 76 15.36 -8.19 1.18
CA LYS A 76 13.99 -8.71 1.17
C LYS A 76 12.97 -7.60 1.38
N VAL A 77 11.77 -7.78 0.83
CA VAL A 77 10.60 -6.95 1.18
C VAL A 77 10.47 -6.86 2.71
N ALA A 78 10.51 -5.64 3.23
CA ALA A 78 10.41 -5.37 4.66
C ALA A 78 8.96 -5.14 5.10
N THR A 79 8.18 -4.49 4.24
CA THR A 79 6.80 -4.11 4.50
C THR A 79 5.91 -4.36 3.29
N LEU A 80 4.66 -4.71 3.56
CA LEU A 80 3.56 -4.78 2.60
C LEU A 80 2.48 -3.81 3.06
N GLN A 81 2.07 -2.89 2.19
CA GLN A 81 0.98 -1.97 2.44
C GLN A 81 -0.26 -2.36 1.67
N LEU A 82 -1.43 -2.28 2.32
CA LEU A 82 -2.72 -2.49 1.70
C LEU A 82 -3.67 -1.37 2.15
N CYS A 83 -4.48 -0.83 1.24
CA CYS A 83 -5.46 0.19 1.60
C CYS A 83 -6.79 -0.03 0.88
N VAL A 84 -7.88 0.06 1.65
CA VAL A 84 -9.26 0.03 1.13
C VAL A 84 -10.05 1.15 1.79
N GLY A 85 -10.48 2.13 1.00
CA GLY A 85 -11.13 3.32 1.55
C GLY A 85 -10.15 4.11 2.41
N LYS A 86 -10.55 4.38 3.65
CA LYS A 86 -9.74 5.10 4.64
C LYS A 86 -9.05 4.16 5.64
N SER A 87 -9.03 2.86 5.37
CA SER A 87 -8.38 1.85 6.21
C SER A 87 -7.10 1.39 5.52
N CYS A 88 -5.95 1.66 6.15
CA CYS A 88 -4.63 1.27 5.69
C CYS A 88 -3.99 0.26 6.65
N LEU A 89 -3.43 -0.79 6.09
CA LEU A 89 -2.61 -1.76 6.77
C LEU A 89 -1.17 -1.63 6.29
N ILE A 90 -0.23 -1.53 7.23
CA ILE A 90 1.20 -1.63 7.01
C ILE A 90 1.70 -2.87 7.76
N TYR A 91 1.91 -3.95 7.01
CA TYR A 91 2.42 -5.21 7.54
C TYR A 91 3.94 -5.24 7.46
N GLN A 92 4.63 -5.17 8.60
CA GLN A 92 6.08 -5.36 8.71
C GLN A 92 6.44 -6.86 8.56
N ILE A 93 6.24 -7.41 7.36
CA ILE A 93 6.35 -8.83 7.02
C ILE A 93 7.71 -9.45 7.40
N ILE A 94 8.80 -8.69 7.29
CA ILE A 94 10.15 -9.18 7.65
C ILE A 94 10.30 -9.53 9.13
N HIS A 95 9.44 -8.96 9.97
CA HIS A 95 9.43 -9.15 11.42
C HIS A 95 8.36 -10.12 11.90
N ALA A 96 7.55 -10.66 10.98
CA ALA A 96 6.42 -11.51 11.32
C ALA A 96 6.86 -12.96 11.58
N PRO A 97 6.25 -13.65 12.57
CA PRO A 97 6.57 -15.04 12.86
C PRO A 97 6.13 -16.00 11.75
N ASN A 98 5.08 -15.65 11.01
CA ASN A 98 4.55 -16.41 9.88
C ASN A 98 3.63 -15.53 9.04
N ILE A 99 3.33 -15.95 7.81
CA ILE A 99 2.35 -15.30 6.94
C ILE A 99 1.00 -16.02 7.12
N PRO A 100 -0.07 -15.34 7.54
CA PRO A 100 -1.37 -15.99 7.73
C PRO A 100 -1.99 -16.41 6.39
N TRP A 101 -2.60 -17.60 6.34
CA TRP A 101 -3.32 -18.08 5.15
C TRP A 101 -4.42 -17.12 4.69
N LYS A 102 -5.08 -16.42 5.63
CA LYS A 102 -6.09 -15.41 5.31
C LYS A 102 -5.53 -14.29 4.42
N LEU A 103 -4.30 -13.82 4.67
CA LEU A 103 -3.64 -12.84 3.81
C LEU A 103 -3.35 -13.41 2.42
N ARG A 104 -2.91 -14.67 2.34
CA ARG A 104 -2.66 -15.33 1.04
C ARG A 104 -3.94 -15.45 0.22
N ASN A 105 -5.05 -15.85 0.86
CA ASN A 105 -6.34 -15.95 0.19
C ASN A 105 -6.88 -14.57 -0.22
N PHE A 106 -6.73 -13.56 0.63
CA PHE A 106 -7.12 -12.18 0.31
C PHE A 106 -6.39 -11.66 -0.93
N LEU A 107 -5.06 -11.86 -1.01
CA LEU A 107 -4.24 -11.40 -2.13
C LEU A 107 -4.46 -12.21 -3.44
N ASN A 108 -4.91 -13.46 -3.33
CA ASN A 108 -5.21 -14.31 -4.50
C ASN A 108 -6.71 -14.39 -4.82
N ASN A 109 -7.51 -13.44 -4.34
CA ASN A 109 -8.91 -13.36 -4.68
C ASN A 109 -9.08 -12.59 -6.00
N ASP A 110 -9.59 -13.26 -7.03
CA ASP A 110 -9.77 -12.68 -8.37
C ASP A 110 -10.84 -11.57 -8.43
N ASP A 111 -11.77 -11.54 -7.47
CA ASP A 111 -12.75 -10.47 -7.35
C ASP A 111 -12.12 -9.15 -6.85
N TYR A 112 -10.89 -9.19 -6.31
CA TYR A 112 -10.20 -8.03 -5.75
C TYR A 112 -9.12 -7.54 -6.72
N ARG A 113 -9.16 -6.26 -7.08
CA ARG A 113 -8.15 -5.61 -7.91
C ARG A 113 -7.12 -4.90 -7.04
N PHE A 114 -5.86 -5.32 -7.18
CA PHE A 114 -4.72 -4.74 -6.49
C PHE A 114 -4.06 -3.70 -7.37
N VAL A 115 -4.13 -2.43 -6.96
CA VAL A 115 -3.72 -1.29 -7.78
C VAL A 115 -2.50 -0.60 -7.20
N GLY A 116 -1.56 -0.24 -8.06
CA GLY A 116 -0.32 0.46 -7.69
C GLY A 116 0.44 0.93 -8.91
N VAL A 117 1.55 1.65 -8.71
CA VAL A 117 2.42 2.10 -9.79
C VAL A 117 3.66 1.21 -9.85
N GLY A 118 3.86 0.51 -10.97
CA GLY A 118 4.92 -0.50 -11.06
C GLY A 118 4.58 -1.80 -10.34
N VAL A 119 3.29 -2.01 -10.01
CA VAL A 119 2.79 -3.08 -9.14
C VAL A 119 3.24 -4.47 -9.56
N GLU A 120 3.42 -4.73 -10.86
CA GLU A 120 3.93 -6.02 -11.34
C GLU A 120 5.31 -6.36 -10.77
N ASN A 121 6.20 -5.37 -10.66
CA ASN A 121 7.53 -5.58 -10.12
C ASN A 121 7.47 -5.85 -8.63
N ASP A 122 6.58 -5.15 -7.92
CA ASP A 122 6.37 -5.32 -6.49
C ASP A 122 5.87 -6.72 -6.18
N VAL A 123 4.84 -7.19 -6.90
CA VAL A 123 4.28 -8.54 -6.66
C VAL A 123 5.23 -9.65 -7.10
N LYS A 124 6.03 -9.45 -8.16
CA LYS A 124 7.11 -10.38 -8.53
C LYS A 124 8.16 -10.47 -7.42
N LYS A 125 8.54 -9.35 -6.81
CA LYS A 125 9.48 -9.32 -5.68
C LYS A 125 8.87 -9.97 -4.43
N LEU A 126 7.62 -9.67 -4.12
CA LEU A 126 6.89 -10.25 -2.99
C LEU A 126 6.79 -11.78 -3.13
N LEU A 127 6.53 -12.27 -4.33
CA LEU A 127 6.53 -13.70 -4.65
C LEU A 127 7.92 -14.32 -4.44
N ASN A 128 8.98 -13.69 -4.94
CA ASN A 128 10.35 -14.20 -4.81
C ASN A 128 10.83 -14.22 -3.34
N ASP A 129 10.52 -13.18 -2.57
CA ASP A 129 11.06 -13.01 -1.22
C ASP A 129 10.27 -13.81 -0.17
N TRP A 130 8.95 -13.97 -0.37
CA TRP A 130 8.01 -14.50 0.62
C TRP A 130 7.05 -15.58 0.11
N GLY A 131 7.12 -15.93 -1.18
CA GLY A 131 6.23 -16.90 -1.81
C GLY A 131 4.77 -16.44 -1.83
N ILE A 132 4.50 -15.13 -1.78
CA ILE A 132 3.14 -14.57 -1.80
C ILE A 132 2.82 -14.10 -3.21
N GLY A 133 1.85 -14.76 -3.85
CA GLY A 133 1.26 -14.29 -5.10
C GLY A 133 0.12 -13.31 -4.87
N VAL A 134 -0.11 -12.44 -5.86
CA VAL A 134 -1.26 -11.54 -5.95
C VAL A 134 -1.90 -11.77 -7.32
N SER A 135 -3.19 -12.14 -7.36
CA SER A 135 -3.77 -12.70 -8.60
C SER A 135 -4.19 -11.65 -9.62
N ASN A 136 -4.84 -10.58 -9.18
CA ASN A 136 -5.43 -9.57 -10.06
C ASN A 136 -4.83 -8.18 -9.82
N THR A 137 -3.66 -7.94 -10.42
CA THR A 137 -2.94 -6.66 -10.31
C THR A 137 -3.22 -5.75 -11.50
N VAL A 138 -3.39 -4.45 -11.24
CA VAL A 138 -3.58 -3.44 -12.29
C VAL A 138 -2.59 -2.29 -12.07
N ASP A 139 -1.74 -2.03 -13.07
CA ASP A 139 -0.84 -0.89 -13.04
C ASP A 139 -1.63 0.40 -13.35
N LEU A 140 -1.59 1.35 -12.42
CA LEU A 140 -2.33 2.59 -12.52
C LEU A 140 -1.87 3.47 -13.69
N ARG A 141 -0.63 3.34 -14.15
CA ARG A 141 -0.12 4.12 -15.29
C ARG A 141 -0.79 3.67 -16.57
N GLU A 142 -0.91 2.37 -16.75
CA GLU A 142 -1.57 1.76 -17.91
C GLU A 142 -3.05 2.10 -17.90
N TRP A 143 -3.74 1.89 -16.77
CA TRP A 143 -5.16 2.19 -16.66
C TRP A 143 -5.46 3.68 -16.88
N ALA A 144 -4.69 4.59 -16.27
CA ALA A 144 -4.88 6.02 -16.48
C ALA A 144 -4.57 6.45 -17.93
N MET A 145 -3.56 5.85 -18.56
CA MET A 145 -3.22 6.13 -19.95
C MET A 145 -4.35 5.75 -20.89
N GLU A 146 -4.95 4.57 -20.71
CA GLU A 146 -6.07 4.10 -21.54
C GLU A 146 -7.28 5.04 -21.41
N GLU A 147 -7.63 5.41 -20.18
CA GLU A 147 -8.82 6.21 -19.92
C GLU A 147 -8.68 7.69 -20.32
N LEU A 148 -7.48 8.25 -20.22
CA LEU A 148 -7.21 9.66 -20.54
C LEU A 148 -6.64 9.85 -21.95
N GLU A 149 -6.46 8.76 -22.71
CA GLU A 149 -5.84 8.75 -24.04
C GLU A 149 -4.49 9.50 -24.07
N ASN A 150 -3.68 9.35 -23.01
CA ASN A 150 -2.43 10.10 -22.82
C ASN A 150 -1.23 9.18 -22.56
N GLU A 151 -0.52 8.84 -23.64
CA GLU A 151 0.68 7.98 -23.63
C GLU A 151 1.78 8.42 -22.65
N ASN A 152 1.86 9.72 -22.32
CA ASN A 152 2.88 10.22 -21.40
C ASN A 152 2.73 9.64 -19.98
N LEU A 153 1.51 9.23 -19.59
CA LEU A 153 1.21 8.72 -18.25
C LEU A 153 1.92 7.41 -17.94
N ARG A 154 2.33 6.62 -18.94
CA ARG A 154 3.17 5.41 -18.78
C ARG A 154 4.49 5.69 -18.06
N SER A 155 5.00 6.91 -18.19
CA SER A 155 6.27 7.34 -17.57
C SER A 155 6.10 7.94 -16.16
N TYR A 156 4.87 8.15 -15.70
CA TYR A 156 4.59 8.84 -14.45
C TYR A 156 4.82 7.92 -13.25
N GLY A 157 5.41 8.46 -12.19
CA GLY A 157 5.32 7.86 -10.86
C GLY A 157 3.98 8.19 -10.20
N LEU A 158 3.69 7.56 -9.06
CA LEU A 158 2.46 7.82 -8.29
C LEU A 158 2.20 9.31 -8.04
N LYS A 159 3.25 10.08 -7.70
CA LYS A 159 3.14 11.54 -7.54
C LYS A 159 2.55 12.25 -8.77
N GLY A 160 2.98 11.84 -9.97
CA GLY A 160 2.50 12.42 -11.22
C GLY A 160 1.03 12.09 -11.45
N LEU A 161 0.66 10.81 -11.32
CA LEU A 161 -0.72 10.36 -11.49
C LEU A 161 -1.68 10.99 -10.48
N VAL A 162 -1.29 11.09 -9.21
CA VAL A 162 -2.09 11.74 -8.18
C VAL A 162 -2.33 13.21 -8.50
N LYS A 163 -1.33 13.91 -9.02
CA LYS A 163 -1.50 15.31 -9.44
C LYS A 163 -2.45 15.42 -10.63
N GLU A 164 -2.28 14.56 -11.63
CA GLU A 164 -3.08 14.57 -12.86
C GLU A 164 -4.56 14.23 -12.59
N ILE A 165 -4.81 13.18 -11.81
CA ILE A 165 -6.15 12.59 -11.65
C ILE A 165 -6.90 13.18 -10.45
N LEU A 166 -6.19 13.43 -9.34
CA LEU A 166 -6.81 13.90 -8.10
C LEU A 166 -6.60 15.41 -7.87
N GLY A 167 -5.74 16.06 -8.66
CA GLY A 167 -5.36 17.47 -8.43
C GLY A 167 -4.55 17.68 -7.15
N ILE A 168 -4.05 16.61 -6.53
CA ILE A 168 -3.32 16.66 -5.25
C ILE A 168 -1.82 16.65 -5.53
N GLU A 169 -1.09 17.63 -5.01
CA GLU A 169 0.36 17.61 -5.08
C GLU A 169 0.97 16.97 -3.84
N ILE A 170 1.70 15.87 -4.05
CA ILE A 170 2.37 15.13 -2.97
C ILE A 170 3.88 15.35 -2.94
N TYR A 171 4.42 15.35 -1.73
CA TYR A 171 5.86 15.38 -1.48
C TYR A 171 6.33 14.02 -0.97
N LYS A 172 7.20 13.37 -1.73
CA LYS A 172 7.81 12.08 -1.41
C LYS A 172 9.31 12.28 -1.15
N PRO A 173 9.74 12.51 0.10
CA PRO A 173 11.15 12.75 0.41
C PRO A 173 11.98 11.50 0.13
N LYS A 174 13.01 11.63 -0.73
CA LYS A 174 13.95 10.54 -1.02
C LYS A 174 14.64 9.99 0.24
N SER A 175 14.81 10.82 1.27
CA SER A 175 15.38 10.38 2.56
C SER A 175 14.52 9.34 3.28
N VAL A 176 13.20 9.30 3.02
CA VAL A 176 12.30 8.27 3.56
C VAL A 176 12.28 7.06 2.64
N THR A 177 12.15 7.27 1.33
CA THR A 177 12.21 6.18 0.33
C THR A 177 13.48 5.33 0.49
N MET A 178 14.61 5.99 0.77
CA MET A 178 15.92 5.34 0.90
C MET A 178 16.29 5.00 2.35
N SER A 179 15.32 4.93 3.27
CA SER A 179 15.56 4.69 4.70
C SER A 179 15.61 3.19 5.05
N ASP A 180 15.92 2.89 6.31
CA ASP A 180 15.97 1.53 6.85
C ASP A 180 14.55 0.99 7.11
N TRP A 181 13.88 0.50 6.05
CA TRP A 181 12.52 -0.05 6.12
C TRP A 181 12.42 -1.38 6.89
N ASP A 182 13.55 -2.04 7.13
CA ASP A 182 13.67 -3.26 7.93
C ASP A 182 13.85 -2.99 9.43
N ASP A 183 13.79 -1.73 9.87
CA ASP A 183 13.80 -1.39 11.29
C ASP A 183 12.65 -2.05 12.06
N ARG A 184 12.91 -2.37 13.34
CA ARG A 184 11.95 -3.07 14.20
C ARG A 184 10.64 -2.30 14.37
N TRP A 185 10.73 -0.98 14.35
CA TRP A 185 9.60 -0.06 14.37
C TRP A 185 9.83 1.02 13.33
N LEU A 186 8.83 1.22 12.47
CA LEU A 186 8.87 2.32 11.51
C LEU A 186 8.83 3.67 12.23
N SER A 187 9.58 4.61 11.69
CA SER A 187 9.46 6.02 12.05
C SER A 187 8.12 6.58 11.61
N VAL A 188 7.69 7.67 12.25
CA VAL A 188 6.45 8.38 11.89
C VAL A 188 6.44 8.80 10.41
N ASN A 189 7.60 9.20 9.87
CA ASN A 189 7.72 9.57 8.46
C ASN A 189 7.55 8.37 7.52
N GLN A 190 8.11 7.21 7.86
CA GLN A 190 7.89 5.96 7.11
C GLN A 190 6.43 5.52 7.15
N VAL A 191 5.75 5.64 8.31
CA VAL A 191 4.31 5.34 8.45
C VAL A 191 3.48 6.25 7.53
N CYS A 192 3.69 7.57 7.59
CA CYS A 192 3.01 8.51 6.69
C CYS A 192 3.24 8.16 5.22
N TYR A 193 4.50 7.92 4.84
CA TYR A 193 4.87 7.64 3.46
C TYR A 193 4.18 6.37 2.95
N ALA A 194 4.33 5.25 3.67
CA ALA A 194 3.77 3.96 3.30
C ALA A 194 2.23 3.98 3.29
N CYS A 195 1.61 4.68 4.26
CA CYS A 195 0.16 4.88 4.26
C CYS A 195 -0.32 5.65 3.03
N LEU A 196 0.34 6.76 2.70
CA LEU A 196 -0.06 7.61 1.59
C LEU A 196 0.13 6.91 0.24
N ASP A 197 1.17 6.09 0.07
CA ASP A 197 1.38 5.37 -1.18
C ASP A 197 0.29 4.34 -1.47
N ALA A 198 -0.10 3.55 -0.47
CA ALA A 198 -1.20 2.62 -0.62
C ALA A 198 -2.56 3.34 -0.75
N TYR A 199 -2.80 4.38 0.07
CA TYR A 199 -4.06 5.14 0.02
C TYR A 199 -4.26 5.86 -1.31
N LEU A 200 -3.24 6.54 -1.82
CA LEU A 200 -3.35 7.28 -3.07
C LEU A 200 -3.43 6.35 -4.28
N SER A 201 -2.76 5.20 -4.23
CA SER A 201 -2.96 4.16 -5.25
C SER A 201 -4.41 3.67 -5.26
N PHE A 202 -4.99 3.40 -4.09
CA PHE A 202 -6.41 3.07 -3.95
C PHE A 202 -7.32 4.18 -4.50
N GLU A 203 -7.10 5.45 -4.13
CA GLU A 203 -7.96 6.55 -4.55
C GLU A 203 -7.91 6.80 -6.06
N VAL A 204 -6.73 6.73 -6.67
CA VAL A 204 -6.59 6.81 -8.13
C VAL A 204 -7.37 5.68 -8.78
N GLY A 205 -7.15 4.43 -8.36
CA GLY A 205 -7.89 3.27 -8.90
C GLY A 205 -9.40 3.38 -8.70
N ARG A 206 -9.84 3.91 -7.55
CA ARG A 206 -11.26 4.17 -7.25
C ARG A 206 -11.87 5.21 -8.19
N VAL A 207 -11.15 6.30 -8.47
CA VAL A 207 -11.61 7.35 -9.40
C VAL A 207 -11.66 6.83 -10.83
N LEU A 208 -10.61 6.16 -11.31
CA LEU A 208 -10.60 5.53 -12.64
C LEU A 208 -11.77 4.54 -12.79
N SER A 209 -11.97 3.67 -11.79
CA SER A 209 -13.08 2.72 -11.81
C SER A 209 -14.46 3.37 -11.80
N SER A 210 -14.58 4.61 -11.32
CA SER A 210 -15.87 5.31 -11.26
C SER A 210 -16.36 5.78 -12.63
N TRP A 211 -15.48 5.86 -13.63
CA TRP A 211 -15.83 6.29 -14.99
C TRP A 211 -16.65 5.28 -15.78
N TYR A 212 -16.74 4.04 -15.28
CA TYR A 212 -17.57 2.98 -15.86
C TYR A 212 -18.88 2.72 -15.08
N ASN A 213 -19.20 3.52 -14.05
CA ASN A 213 -20.45 3.38 -13.27
C ASN A 213 -21.47 4.46 -13.64
#